data_AF-A0A2N1RUJ3-F1
#
_entry.id   AF-A0A2N1RUJ3-F1
#
_cell.length_a   1.000
_cell.length_b   1.000
_cell.length_c   1.000
_cell.angle_alpha   90.00
_cell.angle_beta   90.00
_cell.angle_gamma   90.00
#
_symmetry.space_group_name_H-M   'P 1'
#
loop_
_entity.id
_entity.type
_entity.pdbx_description
1 polymer ?
#
loop_
_entity_poly.entity_id
_entity_poly.type
_entity_poly.pdbx_seq_one_letter_code
_entity_poly.pdbx_strand_id
1 'polypeptide(L)'
;MRINFSIVLMLVFGALSILRADVIITRDDMILNGKILEDRKPDYVVFANNHGEFTIKYNQIKEIYKTESFKDDIEYLQNIGKTVNERDVKNNYESGEKKLKENRQAGVISTDKTVSLILMTGIFYNKTSGELAPVLPYHAGLFFSAEIPVYDISFLETFEIDGIESEVNFLYSSDNDRSIKGIAVSAGPLWKIPIGISDTTFNFTSLLGAGWYSVKNNETEEKLSAVKWSISIHAGPSFNISTIVLSPKIKIDYIHDGASSFAGTGVSLGAGYSF
;
A
#
# COMPACT_ATOMS: atom_id res chain seq x y z
N MET A 1 24.93 -24.89 1.47
CA MET A 1 24.13 -24.24 2.53
C MET A 1 22.74 -23.98 1.95
N ARG A 2 21.73 -24.77 2.33
CA ARG A 2 20.37 -24.67 1.78
C ARG A 2 19.65 -23.53 2.49
N ILE A 3 19.49 -22.40 1.83
CA ILE A 3 18.65 -21.31 2.32
C ILE A 3 17.20 -21.79 2.16
N ASN A 4 16.55 -22.08 3.29
CA ASN A 4 15.15 -22.47 3.34
C ASN A 4 14.30 -21.31 2.82
N PHE A 5 13.68 -21.52 1.65
CA PHE A 5 12.78 -20.59 0.96
C PHE A 5 11.49 -20.27 1.76
N SER A 6 11.32 -20.90 2.94
CA SER A 6 10.13 -20.78 3.78
C SER A 6 10.11 -19.55 4.70
N ILE A 7 11.18 -18.76 4.81
CA ILE A 7 11.25 -17.64 5.77
C ILE A 7 10.84 -16.29 5.16
N VAL A 8 10.74 -16.18 3.83
CA VAL A 8 10.32 -14.92 3.17
C VAL A 8 8.78 -14.78 3.10
N LEU A 9 8.03 -15.85 3.36
CA LEU A 9 6.55 -15.84 3.32
C LEU A 9 5.90 -15.51 4.68
N MET A 10 6.68 -15.09 5.69
CA MET A 10 6.23 -14.94 7.08
C MET A 10 6.26 -13.48 7.56
N LEU A 11 5.83 -12.55 6.71
CA LEU A 11 5.57 -11.14 7.07
C LEU A 11 4.18 -10.65 6.59
N VAL A 12 3.22 -11.58 6.40
CA VAL A 12 1.85 -11.26 5.96
C VAL A 12 0.81 -11.39 7.09
N PHE A 13 1.21 -11.73 8.31
CA PHE A 13 0.31 -11.69 9.46
C PHE A 13 0.57 -10.44 10.29
N GLY A 14 -0.32 -9.45 10.19
CA GLY A 14 -0.16 -8.25 10.99
C GLY A 14 -1.21 -7.14 10.93
N ALA A 15 -2.40 -7.32 10.35
CA ALA A 15 -3.55 -6.46 10.68
C ALA A 15 -4.86 -7.11 10.19
N LEU A 16 -5.54 -7.80 11.11
CA LEU A 16 -6.98 -7.99 11.01
C LEU A 16 -7.60 -6.60 11.19
N SER A 17 -7.93 -5.92 10.08
CA SER A 17 -8.78 -4.73 10.12
C SER A 17 -10.23 -5.18 10.27
N ILE A 18 -10.59 -5.34 11.54
CA ILE A 18 -11.85 -5.84 12.08
C ILE A 18 -13.00 -4.89 11.71
N LEU A 19 -14.16 -5.46 11.40
CA LEU A 19 -15.38 -4.77 10.98
C LEU A 19 -15.98 -3.96 12.14
N ARG A 20 -15.59 -2.69 12.31
CA ARG A 20 -15.90 -1.96 13.55
C ARG A 20 -17.35 -1.51 13.71
N ALA A 21 -18.10 -1.95 14.71
CA ALA A 21 -19.39 -1.34 15.03
C ALA A 21 -19.17 -0.05 15.87
N ASP A 22 -20.14 0.85 16.04
CA ASP A 22 -19.92 2.04 16.87
C ASP A 22 -21.19 2.52 17.61
N VAL A 23 -21.02 2.95 18.86
CA VAL A 23 -22.04 3.59 19.70
C VAL A 23 -21.65 5.05 19.96
N ILE A 24 -22.55 5.98 19.66
CA ILE A 24 -22.38 7.41 19.95
C ILE A 24 -23.33 7.82 21.06
N ILE A 25 -22.77 8.39 22.13
CA ILE A 25 -23.54 9.04 23.18
C ILE A 25 -23.41 10.55 22.99
N THR A 26 -24.55 11.20 22.84
CA THR A 26 -24.66 12.65 22.70
C THR A 26 -24.77 13.32 24.07
N ARG A 27 -24.56 14.64 24.14
CA ARG A 27 -24.60 15.41 25.39
C ARG A 27 -25.99 15.54 26.00
N ASP A 28 -27.03 15.35 25.21
CA ASP A 28 -28.43 15.19 25.64
C ASP A 28 -28.77 13.74 26.01
N ASP A 29 -27.74 12.89 26.21
CA ASP A 29 -27.82 11.48 26.61
C ASP A 29 -28.60 10.59 25.63
N MET A 30 -28.78 11.03 24.38
CA MET A 30 -29.25 10.16 23.29
C MET A 30 -28.13 9.19 22.88
N ILE A 31 -28.48 7.90 22.80
CA ILE A 31 -27.58 6.82 22.45
C ILE A 31 -27.94 6.33 21.05
N LEU A 32 -26.97 6.40 20.15
CA LEU A 32 -27.10 5.96 18.77
C LEU A 32 -26.22 4.73 18.57
N ASN A 33 -26.80 3.66 18.04
CA ASN A 33 -26.09 2.44 17.68
C ASN A 33 -26.18 2.18 16.16
N GLY A 34 -25.05 1.78 15.56
CA GLY A 34 -24.87 1.75 14.11
C GLY A 34 -23.39 1.70 13.73
N LYS A 35 -23.05 2.39 12.64
CA LYS A 35 -21.71 2.40 12.04
C LYS A 35 -21.25 3.83 11.83
N ILE A 36 -20.03 4.17 12.27
CA ILE A 36 -19.42 5.43 11.83
C ILE A 36 -18.94 5.25 10.39
N LEU A 37 -19.47 6.06 9.49
CA LEU A 37 -19.08 6.11 8.08
C LEU A 37 -17.92 7.08 7.86
N GLU A 38 -17.87 8.18 8.62
CA GLU A 38 -16.85 9.21 8.51
C GLU A 38 -16.56 9.83 9.89
N ASP A 39 -15.28 10.05 10.21
CA ASP A 39 -14.84 10.64 11.48
C ASP A 39 -13.90 11.83 11.18
N ARG A 40 -14.45 13.06 11.15
CA ARG A 40 -13.72 14.30 10.89
C ARG A 40 -13.57 15.13 12.15
N LYS A 41 -12.57 14.82 12.97
CA LYS A 41 -12.22 15.67 14.12
C LYS A 41 -11.62 17.01 13.65
N PRO A 42 -11.99 18.14 14.27
CA PRO A 42 -12.89 18.32 15.41
C PRO A 42 -14.34 18.68 15.03
N ASP A 43 -14.74 18.47 13.79
CA ASP A 43 -15.96 19.06 13.23
C ASP A 43 -17.18 18.17 13.43
N TYR A 44 -17.18 16.97 12.84
CA TYR A 44 -18.34 16.07 12.84
C TYR A 44 -18.00 14.59 12.66
N VAL A 45 -19.00 13.75 12.92
CA VAL A 45 -19.03 12.32 12.62
C VAL A 45 -20.25 12.04 11.74
N VAL A 46 -20.08 11.28 10.66
CA VAL A 46 -21.19 10.72 9.88
C VAL A 46 -21.44 9.31 10.37
N PHE A 47 -22.67 9.06 10.77
CA PHE A 47 -23.11 7.84 11.40
C PHE A 47 -24.32 7.27 10.68
N ALA A 48 -24.37 5.96 10.49
CA ALA A 48 -25.47 5.30 9.80
C ALA A 48 -26.04 4.14 10.60
N ASN A 49 -27.36 4.01 10.55
CA ASN A 49 -28.09 2.87 11.07
C ASN A 49 -29.33 2.58 10.19
N ASN A 50 -30.20 1.69 10.67
CA ASN A 50 -31.41 1.28 9.95
C ASN A 50 -32.43 2.41 9.76
N HIS A 51 -32.33 3.49 10.52
CA HIS A 51 -33.24 4.63 10.45
C HIS A 51 -32.75 5.74 9.52
N GLY A 52 -31.46 5.79 9.19
CA GLY A 52 -30.93 6.89 8.39
C GLY A 52 -29.43 7.05 8.46
N GLU A 53 -28.95 8.11 7.81
CA GLU A 53 -27.60 8.64 7.98
C GLU A 53 -27.71 9.97 8.72
N PHE A 54 -26.79 10.20 9.65
CA PHE A 54 -26.81 11.33 10.56
C PHE A 54 -25.42 11.96 10.59
N THR A 55 -25.36 13.28 10.42
CA THR A 55 -24.14 14.06 10.66
C THR A 55 -24.25 14.69 12.05
N ILE A 56 -23.34 14.32 12.94
CA ILE A 56 -23.35 14.74 14.35
C ILE A 56 -22.12 15.60 14.59
N LYS A 57 -22.30 16.83 15.07
CA LYS A 57 -21.16 17.69 15.37
C LYS A 57 -20.45 17.22 16.62
N TYR A 58 -19.12 17.28 16.63
CA TYR A 58 -18.29 16.81 17.76
C TYR A 58 -18.62 17.51 19.08
N ASN A 59 -19.06 18.77 19.04
CA ASN A 59 -19.48 19.52 20.23
C ASN A 59 -20.81 19.01 20.85
N GLN A 60 -21.58 18.20 20.13
CA GLN A 60 -22.79 17.53 20.60
C GLN A 60 -22.51 16.11 21.10
N ILE A 61 -21.31 15.59 20.83
CA ILE A 61 -20.90 14.25 21.26
C ILE A 61 -20.34 14.33 22.68
N LYS A 62 -20.82 13.43 23.53
CA LYS A 62 -20.31 13.21 24.89
C LYS A 62 -19.22 12.13 24.85
N GLU A 63 -19.55 10.98 24.26
CA GLU A 63 -18.66 9.82 24.16
C GLU A 63 -18.88 9.08 22.83
N ILE A 64 -17.80 8.50 22.30
CA ILE A 64 -17.84 7.58 21.15
C ILE A 64 -17.19 6.28 21.61
N TYR A 65 -17.92 5.19 21.48
CA TYR A 65 -17.41 3.85 21.73
C TYR A 65 -17.28 3.12 20.40
N LYS A 66 -16.05 2.74 20.06
CA LYS A 66 -15.74 2.02 18.82
C LYS A 66 -15.58 0.54 19.14
N THR A 67 -16.42 -0.29 18.56
CA THR A 67 -16.51 -1.74 18.78
C THR A 67 -16.04 -2.49 17.56
N GLU A 68 -15.82 -3.80 17.71
CA GLU A 68 -15.33 -4.69 16.66
C GLU A 68 -16.43 -5.57 16.07
N SER A 69 -17.58 -5.63 16.73
CA SER A 69 -18.74 -6.39 16.29
C SER A 69 -20.05 -5.86 16.90
N PHE A 70 -21.18 -6.21 16.30
CA PHE A 70 -22.50 -5.93 16.89
C PHE A 70 -22.71 -6.63 18.25
N LYS A 71 -21.92 -7.67 18.57
CA LYS A 71 -21.99 -8.32 19.89
C LYS A 71 -21.37 -7.44 20.96
N ASP A 72 -20.29 -6.75 20.64
CA ASP A 72 -19.63 -5.83 21.57
C ASP A 72 -20.51 -4.60 21.84
N ASP A 73 -21.30 -4.19 20.85
CA ASP A 73 -22.33 -3.16 21.02
C ASP A 73 -23.42 -3.60 22.00
N ILE A 74 -23.90 -4.84 21.87
CA ILE A 74 -24.88 -5.41 22.80
C ILE A 74 -24.31 -5.44 24.21
N GLU A 75 -23.07 -5.92 24.37
CA GLU A 75 -22.39 -6.00 25.66
C GLU A 75 -22.22 -4.60 26.28
N TYR A 76 -21.76 -3.62 25.50
CA TYR A 76 -21.62 -2.25 25.98
C TYR A 76 -22.96 -1.64 26.40
N LEU A 77 -24.00 -1.77 25.58
CA LEU A 77 -25.33 -1.23 25.87
C LEU A 77 -25.95 -1.89 27.12
N GLN A 78 -25.73 -3.18 27.32
CA GLN A 78 -26.13 -3.88 28.55
C GLN A 78 -25.35 -3.37 29.77
N ASN A 79 -24.05 -3.15 29.65
CA ASN A 79 -23.19 -2.65 30.73
C ASN A 79 -23.59 -1.26 31.23
N ILE A 80 -24.10 -0.40 30.34
CA ILE A 80 -24.63 0.92 30.72
C ILE A 80 -26.11 0.88 31.15
N GLY A 81 -26.67 -0.31 31.39
CA GLY A 81 -27.99 -0.52 31.96
C GLY A 81 -29.16 -0.30 30.99
N LYS A 82 -28.95 -0.42 29.68
CA LYS A 82 -30.03 -0.32 28.68
C LYS A 82 -30.67 -1.67 28.41
N THR A 83 -31.98 -1.65 28.17
CA THR A 83 -32.70 -2.79 27.61
C THR A 83 -32.35 -2.91 26.13
N VAL A 84 -31.63 -3.97 25.76
CA VAL A 84 -31.14 -4.18 24.39
C VAL A 84 -32.06 -5.12 23.64
N ASN A 85 -32.53 -4.69 22.47
CA ASN A 85 -33.10 -5.59 21.47
C ASN A 85 -31.99 -5.99 20.49
N GLU A 86 -31.45 -7.20 20.65
CA GLU A 86 -30.34 -7.69 19.84
C GLU A 86 -30.64 -7.65 18.33
N ARG A 87 -31.90 -7.86 17.96
CA ARG A 87 -32.32 -7.82 16.56
C ARG A 87 -32.20 -6.41 15.98
N ASP A 88 -32.52 -5.39 16.76
CA ASP A 88 -32.45 -4.00 16.32
C ASP A 88 -31.00 -3.54 16.20
N VAL A 89 -30.14 -3.93 17.16
CA VAL A 89 -28.70 -3.66 17.11
C VAL A 89 -28.07 -4.32 15.89
N LYS A 90 -28.41 -5.58 15.62
CA LYS A 90 -27.95 -6.30 14.42
C LYS A 90 -28.42 -5.62 13.14
N ASN A 91 -29.69 -5.22 13.05
CA ASN A 91 -30.22 -4.53 11.86
C ASN A 91 -29.55 -3.17 11.63
N ASN A 92 -29.26 -2.43 12.71
CA ASN A 92 -28.54 -1.16 12.64
C ASN A 92 -27.12 -1.35 12.11
N TYR A 93 -26.43 -2.37 12.61
CA TYR A 93 -25.10 -2.76 12.15
C TYR A 93 -25.10 -3.15 10.67
N GLU A 94 -25.97 -4.06 10.25
CA GLU A 94 -26.05 -4.53 8.86
C GLU A 94 -26.44 -3.40 7.89
N SER A 95 -27.32 -2.50 8.32
CA SER A 95 -27.70 -1.32 7.52
C SER A 95 -26.54 -0.33 7.37
N GLY A 96 -25.78 -0.09 8.45
CA GLY A 96 -24.57 0.72 8.41
C GLY A 96 -23.51 0.12 7.48
N GLU A 97 -23.28 -1.20 7.55
CA GLU A 97 -22.38 -1.93 6.65
C GLU A 97 -22.83 -1.83 5.18
N LYS A 98 -24.12 -1.98 4.92
CA LYS A 98 -24.69 -1.87 3.57
C LYS A 98 -24.47 -0.47 3.01
N LYS A 99 -24.74 0.58 3.78
CA LYS A 99 -24.51 1.98 3.38
C LYS A 99 -23.03 2.30 3.20
N LEU A 100 -22.17 1.73 4.03
CA LEU A 100 -20.72 1.85 3.87
C LEU A 100 -20.27 1.24 2.54
N LYS A 101 -20.84 0.10 2.15
CA LYS A 101 -20.60 -0.53 0.83
C LYS A 101 -21.21 0.27 -0.32
N GLU A 102 -22.42 0.81 -0.15
CA GLU A 102 -23.08 1.64 -1.17
C GLU A 102 -22.35 2.97 -1.37
N ASN A 103 -21.86 3.62 -0.31
CA ASN A 103 -21.05 4.84 -0.40
C ASN A 103 -19.69 4.58 -1.03
N ARG A 104 -19.10 3.39 -0.82
CA ARG A 104 -17.92 2.93 -1.57
C ARG A 104 -18.22 2.73 -3.07
N GLN A 105 -19.34 2.09 -3.41
CA GLN A 105 -19.73 1.79 -4.80
C GLN A 105 -20.27 2.99 -5.59
N ALA A 106 -20.96 3.93 -4.93
CA ALA A 106 -21.56 5.10 -5.54
C ALA A 106 -20.55 6.24 -5.77
N GLY A 107 -19.29 6.06 -5.38
CA GLY A 107 -18.28 7.11 -5.48
C GLY A 107 -18.71 8.41 -4.79
N VAL A 108 -19.54 8.32 -3.74
CA VAL A 108 -19.85 9.50 -2.91
C VAL A 108 -18.56 9.84 -2.21
N ILE A 109 -17.92 10.82 -2.83
CA ILE A 109 -16.68 11.49 -2.48
C ILE A 109 -16.74 11.80 -0.98
N SER A 110 -16.16 10.90 -0.17
CA SER A 110 -15.40 11.38 0.98
C SER A 110 -14.26 12.18 0.36
N THR A 111 -14.41 13.49 0.45
CA THR A 111 -13.46 14.50 -0.03
C THR A 111 -12.18 14.40 0.79
N ASP A 112 -11.39 13.33 0.62
CA ASP A 112 -9.99 13.24 1.07
C ASP A 112 -9.18 12.02 0.59
N LYS A 113 -9.74 11.08 -0.19
CA LYS A 113 -8.91 10.16 -0.99
C LYS A 113 -9.01 10.54 -2.46
N THR A 114 -8.28 11.59 -2.85
CA THR A 114 -8.07 11.95 -4.25
C THR A 114 -7.51 10.71 -4.96
N VAL A 115 -8.36 10.08 -5.78
CA VAL A 115 -7.98 8.98 -6.67
C VAL A 115 -6.94 9.55 -7.61
N SER A 116 -5.67 9.30 -7.33
CA SER A 116 -4.61 9.80 -8.18
C SER A 116 -3.79 8.66 -8.74
N LEU A 117 -3.84 8.56 -10.06
CA LEU A 117 -2.80 7.88 -10.82
C LEU A 117 -1.53 8.69 -10.62
N ILE A 118 -0.47 8.05 -10.16
CA ILE A 118 0.84 8.72 -10.05
C ILE A 118 1.74 8.15 -11.13
N LEU A 119 2.23 9.01 -12.02
CA LEU A 119 3.27 8.65 -12.98
C LEU A 119 4.60 9.21 -12.50
N MET A 120 5.62 8.37 -12.42
CA MET A 120 6.94 8.75 -11.95
C MET A 120 8.01 8.39 -12.96
N THR A 121 9.07 9.19 -12.98
CA THR A 121 10.34 8.85 -13.61
C THR A 121 11.47 9.13 -12.63
N GLY A 122 12.57 8.39 -12.76
CA GLY A 122 13.69 8.61 -11.86
C GLY A 122 14.93 7.82 -12.23
N ILE A 123 15.89 7.92 -11.31
CA ILE A 123 17.18 7.26 -11.41
C ILE A 123 17.38 6.33 -10.22
N PHE A 124 18.18 5.29 -10.39
CA PHE A 124 18.63 4.45 -9.29
C PHE A 124 20.11 4.14 -9.39
N TYR A 125 20.70 3.85 -8.24
CA TYR A 125 22.09 3.42 -8.10
C TYR A 125 22.17 2.36 -7.01
N ASN A 126 22.73 1.21 -7.35
CA ASN A 126 22.84 0.05 -6.49
C ASN A 126 24.27 -0.46 -6.42
N LYS A 127 24.65 -0.94 -5.23
CA LYS A 127 25.83 -1.77 -5.03
C LYS A 127 25.45 -3.22 -5.25
N THR A 128 26.17 -3.91 -6.14
CA THR A 128 25.97 -5.32 -6.44
C THR A 128 26.46 -6.19 -5.28
N SER A 129 25.78 -7.30 -5.03
CA SER A 129 26.13 -8.31 -4.04
C SER A 129 26.18 -9.70 -4.67
N GLY A 130 26.77 -10.67 -3.96
CA GLY A 130 26.93 -12.04 -4.46
C GLY A 130 28.12 -12.21 -5.43
N GLU A 131 28.03 -13.20 -6.30
CA GLU A 131 29.13 -13.64 -7.18
C GLU A 131 29.55 -12.60 -8.21
N LEU A 132 28.62 -11.71 -8.59
CA LEU A 132 28.87 -10.66 -9.57
C LEU A 132 29.45 -9.38 -8.94
N ALA A 133 29.48 -9.27 -7.61
CA ALA A 133 30.02 -8.07 -6.93
C ALA A 133 31.49 -7.77 -7.24
N PRO A 134 32.41 -8.75 -7.32
CA PRO A 134 33.81 -8.49 -7.69
C PRO A 134 34.01 -8.10 -9.16
N VAL A 135 33.02 -8.38 -10.01
CA VAL A 135 33.11 -8.23 -11.47
C VAL A 135 32.32 -7.03 -11.96
N LEU A 136 31.23 -6.70 -11.30
CA LEU A 136 30.30 -5.62 -11.63
C LEU A 136 29.83 -5.00 -10.31
N PRO A 137 30.69 -4.23 -9.62
CA PRO A 137 30.46 -3.82 -8.24
C PRO A 137 29.26 -2.89 -8.07
N TYR A 138 28.87 -2.18 -9.13
CA TYR A 138 27.78 -1.22 -9.09
C TYR A 138 26.93 -1.31 -10.36
N HIS A 139 25.67 -0.91 -10.24
CA HIS A 139 24.80 -0.72 -11.38
C HIS A 139 23.86 0.44 -11.14
N ALA A 140 23.46 1.08 -12.23
CA ALA A 140 22.61 2.25 -12.21
C ALA A 140 21.65 2.22 -13.38
N GLY A 141 20.64 3.06 -13.34
CA GLY A 141 19.65 3.06 -14.38
C GLY A 141 18.59 4.12 -14.26
N LEU A 142 17.65 4.06 -15.20
CA LEU A 142 16.44 4.88 -15.23
C LEU A 142 15.23 3.99 -14.96
N PHE A 143 14.19 4.58 -14.39
CA PHE A 143 12.90 3.92 -14.26
C PHE A 143 11.76 4.85 -14.65
N PHE A 144 10.66 4.24 -15.09
CA PHE A 144 9.36 4.85 -15.28
C PHE A 144 8.35 3.99 -14.55
N SER A 145 7.56 4.56 -13.66
CA SER A 145 6.57 3.81 -12.92
C SER A 145 5.20 4.48 -12.92
N ALA A 146 4.17 3.65 -12.73
CA ALA A 146 2.79 4.06 -12.56
C ALA A 146 2.27 3.42 -11.26
N GLU A 147 1.78 4.26 -10.34
CA GLU A 147 1.04 3.81 -9.17
C GLU A 147 -0.46 3.86 -9.50
N ILE A 148 -1.05 2.69 -9.66
CA ILE A 148 -2.46 2.51 -10.02
C ILE A 148 -3.22 2.19 -8.73
N PRO A 149 -4.13 3.06 -8.28
CA PRO A 149 -4.92 2.75 -7.10
C PRO A 149 -5.85 1.58 -7.40
N VAL A 150 -6.02 0.68 -6.43
CA VAL A 150 -6.92 -0.47 -6.56
C VAL A 150 -8.03 -0.34 -5.53
N TYR A 151 -9.27 -0.32 -6.02
CA TYR A 151 -10.47 -0.25 -5.20
C TYR A 151 -11.32 -1.50 -5.43
N ASP A 152 -12.10 -1.88 -4.42
CA ASP A 152 -13.16 -2.88 -4.51
C ASP A 152 -12.73 -4.30 -4.89
N ILE A 153 -11.46 -4.65 -4.72
CA ILE A 153 -10.98 -6.04 -4.79
C ILE A 153 -10.87 -6.58 -3.36
N SER A 154 -11.92 -7.25 -2.88
CA SER A 154 -12.04 -7.73 -1.49
C SER A 154 -10.85 -8.56 -1.00
N PHE A 155 -10.20 -9.29 -1.92
CA PHE A 155 -8.98 -10.05 -1.62
C PHE A 155 -7.80 -9.13 -1.23
N LEU A 156 -7.62 -8.00 -1.92
CA LEU A 156 -6.51 -7.07 -1.70
C LEU A 156 -6.73 -6.19 -0.45
N GLU A 157 -8.00 -5.89 -0.12
CA GLU A 157 -8.34 -5.20 1.12
C GLU A 157 -7.87 -5.98 2.37
N THR A 158 -7.89 -7.32 2.30
CA THR A 158 -7.41 -8.17 3.40
C THR A 158 -5.91 -8.00 3.70
N PHE A 159 -5.14 -7.56 2.70
CA PHE A 159 -3.69 -7.35 2.83
C PHE A 159 -3.32 -5.86 2.92
N GLU A 160 -4.30 -4.98 3.10
CA GLU A 160 -4.12 -3.52 3.20
C GLU A 160 -3.34 -2.94 2.00
N ILE A 161 -3.51 -3.50 0.81
CA ILE A 161 -2.84 -3.04 -0.40
C ILE A 161 -3.56 -1.80 -0.93
N ASP A 162 -2.86 -0.66 -0.97
CA ASP A 162 -3.39 0.63 -1.46
C ASP A 162 -3.44 0.71 -3.00
N GLY A 163 -2.61 -0.07 -3.69
CA GLY A 163 -2.60 -0.09 -5.15
C GLY A 163 -1.62 -1.09 -5.76
N ILE A 164 -1.41 -0.95 -7.06
CA ILE A 164 -0.42 -1.68 -7.83
C ILE A 164 0.59 -0.67 -8.35
N GLU A 165 1.87 -0.89 -8.07
CA GLU A 165 2.97 -0.19 -8.74
C GLU A 165 3.41 -1.04 -9.93
N SER A 166 3.51 -0.43 -11.12
CA SER A 166 4.15 -1.04 -12.28
C SER A 166 5.36 -0.20 -12.68
N GLU A 167 6.48 -0.85 -12.99
CA GLU A 167 7.74 -0.20 -13.33
C GLU A 167 8.30 -0.77 -14.64
N VAL A 168 8.82 0.13 -15.48
CA VAL A 168 9.76 -0.19 -16.55
C VAL A 168 11.12 0.34 -16.13
N ASN A 169 12.12 -0.55 -16.08
CA ASN A 169 13.48 -0.18 -15.71
C ASN A 169 14.46 -0.36 -16.88
N PHE A 170 15.47 0.51 -16.92
CA PHE A 170 16.60 0.46 -17.84
C PHE A 170 17.87 0.34 -17.00
N LEU A 171 18.49 -0.84 -16.99
CA LEU A 171 19.64 -1.15 -16.15
C LEU A 171 20.93 -1.10 -16.97
N TYR A 172 21.96 -0.52 -16.37
CA TYR A 172 23.33 -0.56 -16.88
C TYR A 172 24.34 -0.84 -15.77
N SER A 173 25.26 -1.76 -16.04
CA SER A 173 26.43 -2.04 -15.21
C SER A 173 27.62 -2.27 -16.12
N SER A 174 28.78 -1.75 -15.75
CA SER A 174 30.02 -1.94 -16.50
C SER A 174 31.20 -1.83 -15.57
N ASP A 175 32.17 -2.72 -15.74
CA ASP A 175 33.46 -2.64 -15.12
C ASP A 175 34.49 -3.29 -16.04
N ASN A 176 35.55 -2.55 -16.37
CA ASN A 176 36.56 -2.95 -17.34
C ASN A 176 35.93 -3.50 -18.64
N ASP A 177 36.23 -4.76 -18.96
CA ASP A 177 35.82 -5.44 -20.17
C ASP A 177 34.43 -6.10 -20.09
N ARG A 178 33.73 -5.96 -18.96
CA ARG A 178 32.46 -6.65 -18.73
C ARG A 178 31.33 -5.66 -18.55
N SER A 179 30.17 -5.94 -19.14
CA SER A 179 29.00 -5.09 -18.98
C SER A 179 27.69 -5.86 -19.06
N ILE A 180 26.68 -5.33 -18.39
CA ILE A 180 25.31 -5.79 -18.43
C ILE A 180 24.42 -4.60 -18.80
N LYS A 181 23.52 -4.81 -19.76
CA LYS A 181 22.44 -3.88 -20.10
C LYS A 181 21.11 -4.61 -20.02
N GLY A 182 20.10 -4.00 -19.44
CA GLY A 182 18.79 -4.62 -19.28
C GLY A 182 17.65 -3.67 -19.50
N ILE A 183 16.54 -4.19 -20.00
CA ILE A 183 15.22 -3.58 -19.87
C ILE A 183 14.30 -4.60 -19.21
N ALA A 184 13.60 -4.21 -18.15
CA ALA A 184 12.63 -5.07 -17.51
C ALA A 184 11.32 -4.33 -17.24
N VAL A 185 10.26 -5.12 -17.17
CA VAL A 185 8.93 -4.68 -16.76
C VAL A 185 8.55 -5.48 -15.52
N SER A 186 8.00 -4.80 -14.53
CA SER A 186 7.58 -5.40 -13.28
C SER A 186 6.29 -4.77 -12.78
N ALA A 187 5.58 -5.52 -11.95
CA ALA A 187 4.40 -5.02 -11.26
C ALA A 187 4.25 -5.71 -9.91
N GLY A 188 3.59 -5.04 -8.98
CA GLY A 188 3.34 -5.62 -7.67
C GLY A 188 2.53 -4.73 -6.75
N PRO A 189 2.18 -5.25 -5.57
CA PRO A 189 1.43 -4.51 -4.57
C PRO A 189 2.20 -3.26 -4.10
N LEU A 190 1.44 -2.22 -3.81
CA LEU A 190 1.88 -0.97 -3.22
C LEU A 190 1.11 -0.74 -1.92
N TRP A 191 1.86 -0.54 -0.85
CA TRP A 191 1.36 -0.14 0.46
C TRP A 191 1.78 1.29 0.74
N LYS A 192 0.85 2.13 1.20
CA LYS A 192 1.06 3.53 1.56
C LYS A 192 0.70 3.74 3.03
N ILE A 193 1.72 3.81 3.87
CA ILE A 193 1.55 4.02 5.31
C ILE A 193 1.61 5.54 5.58
N PRO A 194 0.54 6.19 6.05
CA PRO A 194 0.61 7.60 6.41
C PRO A 194 1.61 7.77 7.56
N ILE A 195 2.62 8.59 7.36
CA ILE A 195 3.50 9.05 8.43
C ILE A 195 3.01 10.44 8.80
N GLY A 196 2.73 10.71 10.08
CA GLY A 196 1.96 11.87 10.58
C GLY A 196 2.56 13.28 10.34
N ILE A 197 3.30 13.46 9.26
CA ILE A 197 3.85 14.69 8.71
C ILE A 197 3.06 14.97 7.42
N SER A 198 2.48 16.18 7.32
CA SER A 198 1.64 16.67 6.21
C SER A 198 1.96 16.05 4.84
N ASP A 199 0.94 15.48 4.19
CA ASP A 199 0.94 14.89 2.84
C ASP A 199 2.10 13.95 2.49
N THR A 200 2.71 13.35 3.52
CA THR A 200 3.81 12.41 3.38
C THR A 200 3.34 10.99 3.68
N THR A 201 3.63 10.06 2.76
CA THR A 201 3.39 8.63 2.96
C THR A 201 4.71 7.87 2.96
N PHE A 202 4.80 6.79 3.71
CA PHE A 202 5.85 5.80 3.54
C PHE A 202 5.35 4.72 2.60
N ASN A 203 5.97 4.61 1.44
CA ASN A 203 5.58 3.65 0.41
C ASN A 203 6.45 2.40 0.54
N PHE A 204 5.82 1.24 0.47
CA PHE A 204 6.49 -0.05 0.35
C PHE A 204 5.92 -0.77 -0.88
N THR A 205 6.79 -1.34 -1.72
CA THR A 205 6.37 -2.16 -2.86
C THR A 205 7.29 -3.35 -3.04
N SER A 206 6.72 -4.44 -3.53
CA SER A 206 7.44 -5.62 -3.98
C SER A 206 7.01 -5.94 -5.41
N LEU A 207 7.89 -5.72 -6.37
CA LEU A 207 7.65 -5.85 -7.80
C LEU A 207 8.22 -7.17 -8.30
N LEU A 208 7.38 -7.99 -8.95
CA LEU A 208 7.83 -9.16 -9.70
C LEU A 208 7.81 -8.80 -11.18
N GLY A 209 8.85 -9.20 -11.90
CA GLY A 209 9.00 -8.82 -13.30
C GLY A 209 9.83 -9.79 -14.12
N ALA A 210 9.90 -9.47 -15.40
CA ALA A 210 10.77 -10.13 -16.36
C ALA A 210 11.41 -9.07 -17.26
N GLY A 211 12.64 -9.35 -17.70
CA GLY A 211 13.39 -8.42 -18.53
C GLY A 211 14.31 -9.13 -19.51
N TRP A 212 14.68 -8.40 -20.55
CA TRP A 212 15.69 -8.81 -21.50
C TRP A 212 17.03 -8.22 -21.09
N TYR A 213 18.01 -9.09 -20.82
CA TYR A 213 19.33 -8.69 -20.37
C TYR A 213 20.38 -9.14 -21.38
N SER A 214 21.32 -8.25 -21.68
CA SER A 214 22.46 -8.48 -22.55
C SER A 214 23.74 -8.36 -21.73
N VAL A 215 24.52 -9.44 -21.70
CA VAL A 215 25.82 -9.51 -21.04
C VAL A 215 26.90 -9.51 -22.13
N LYS A 216 27.93 -8.69 -21.94
CA LYS A 216 29.08 -8.64 -22.83
C LYS A 216 30.35 -8.90 -22.02
N ASN A 217 31.20 -9.79 -22.51
CA ASN A 217 32.58 -9.94 -22.09
C ASN A 217 33.49 -9.56 -23.27
N ASN A 218 34.17 -8.42 -23.19
CA ASN A 218 35.08 -7.98 -24.26
C ASN A 218 36.33 -8.85 -24.33
N GLU A 219 36.74 -9.52 -23.25
CA GLU A 219 37.92 -10.39 -23.25
C GLU A 219 37.74 -11.59 -24.19
N THR A 220 36.50 -12.11 -24.29
CA THR A 220 36.16 -13.27 -25.11
C THR A 220 35.36 -12.93 -26.37
N GLU A 221 35.06 -11.63 -26.58
CA GLU A 221 34.08 -11.14 -27.56
C GLU A 221 32.68 -11.77 -27.46
N GLU A 222 32.40 -12.49 -26.37
CA GLU A 222 31.13 -13.17 -26.18
C GLU A 222 30.04 -12.17 -25.76
N LYS A 223 28.91 -12.28 -26.45
CA LYS A 223 27.69 -11.56 -26.12
C LYS A 223 26.56 -12.56 -25.98
N LEU A 224 25.99 -12.61 -24.78
CA LEU A 224 24.84 -13.43 -24.47
C LEU A 224 23.65 -12.53 -24.14
N SER A 225 22.46 -12.95 -24.55
CA SER A 225 21.23 -12.23 -24.21
C SER A 225 20.13 -13.21 -23.89
N ALA A 226 19.36 -12.93 -22.84
CA ALA A 226 18.31 -13.82 -22.37
C ALA A 226 17.24 -13.06 -21.60
N VAL A 227 16.06 -13.67 -21.56
CA VAL A 227 14.99 -13.26 -20.64
C VAL A 227 15.34 -13.77 -19.24
N LYS A 228 15.23 -12.91 -18.23
CA LYS A 228 15.41 -13.24 -16.82
C LYS A 228 14.24 -12.73 -15.99
N TRP A 229 13.94 -13.43 -14.92
CA TRP A 229 12.96 -13.00 -13.91
C TRP A 229 13.64 -12.11 -12.90
N SER A 230 12.92 -11.11 -12.39
CA SER A 230 13.42 -10.20 -11.37
C SER A 230 12.41 -9.97 -10.27
N ILE A 231 12.90 -9.80 -9.05
CA ILE A 231 12.15 -9.26 -7.93
C ILE A 231 12.85 -7.99 -7.46
N SER A 232 12.07 -6.94 -7.23
CA SER A 232 12.54 -5.65 -6.73
C SER A 232 11.71 -5.23 -5.54
N ILE A 233 12.35 -4.75 -4.49
CA ILE A 233 11.67 -4.21 -3.30
C ILE A 233 12.06 -2.75 -3.17
N HIS A 234 11.06 -1.86 -3.11
CA HIS A 234 11.29 -0.45 -2.83
C HIS A 234 10.62 -0.05 -1.53
N ALA A 235 11.31 0.75 -0.71
CA ALA A 235 10.78 1.27 0.53
C ALA A 235 11.29 2.68 0.78
N GLY A 236 10.40 3.64 1.02
CA GLY A 236 10.82 5.01 1.32
C GLY A 236 9.66 6.01 1.36
N PRO A 237 9.92 7.24 1.81
CA PRO A 237 8.90 8.27 1.82
C PRO A 237 8.49 8.70 0.40
N SER A 238 7.26 9.18 0.29
CA SER A 238 6.72 9.90 -0.85
C SER A 238 6.17 11.22 -0.33
N PHE A 239 6.66 12.31 -0.89
CA PHE A 239 6.27 13.67 -0.57
C PHE A 239 5.34 14.16 -1.68
N ASN A 240 4.08 14.42 -1.32
CA ASN A 240 3.12 14.99 -2.26
C ASN A 240 3.08 16.51 -2.03
N ILE A 241 3.52 17.27 -3.03
CA ILE A 241 3.52 18.74 -3.04
C ILE A 241 2.52 19.16 -4.12
N SER A 242 1.25 19.31 -3.73
CA SER A 242 0.14 19.48 -4.67
C SER A 242 0.09 18.28 -5.64
N THR A 243 0.26 18.50 -6.95
CA THR A 243 0.29 17.43 -7.96
C THR A 243 1.68 16.84 -8.19
N ILE A 244 2.73 17.43 -7.61
CA ILE A 244 4.11 16.93 -7.78
C ILE A 244 4.41 15.91 -6.70
N VAL A 245 4.98 14.77 -7.09
CA VAL A 245 5.36 13.70 -6.18
C VAL A 245 6.87 13.51 -6.22
N LEU A 246 7.53 13.53 -5.06
CA LEU A 246 8.94 13.21 -4.91
C LEU A 246 9.08 11.98 -4.03
N SER A 247 9.85 10.98 -4.46
CA SER A 247 10.03 9.76 -3.68
C SER A 247 11.46 9.25 -3.74
N PRO A 248 12.28 9.53 -2.70
CA PRO A 248 13.50 8.80 -2.46
C PRO A 248 13.17 7.44 -1.83
N LYS A 249 13.62 6.34 -2.45
CA LYS A 249 13.39 4.99 -1.94
C LYS A 249 14.72 4.25 -1.77
N ILE A 250 14.79 3.38 -0.78
CA ILE A 250 15.77 2.29 -0.75
C ILE A 250 15.29 1.25 -1.77
N LYS A 251 16.20 0.77 -2.61
CA LYS A 251 15.92 -0.22 -3.65
C LYS A 251 16.75 -1.49 -3.41
N ILE A 252 16.10 -2.64 -3.45
CA ILE A 252 16.75 -3.95 -3.45
C ILE A 252 16.32 -4.65 -4.73
N ASP A 253 17.27 -5.06 -5.55
CA ASP A 253 17.01 -5.76 -6.80
C ASP A 253 17.62 -7.17 -6.76
N TYR A 254 16.91 -8.13 -7.32
CA TYR A 254 17.40 -9.48 -7.56
C TYR A 254 16.92 -9.96 -8.92
N ILE A 255 17.86 -10.28 -9.80
CA ILE A 255 17.63 -10.89 -11.12
C ILE A 255 18.07 -12.34 -11.02
N HIS A 256 17.12 -13.23 -11.23
CA HIS A 256 17.36 -14.66 -11.19
C HIS A 256 18.11 -15.10 -12.45
N ASP A 257 19.27 -15.69 -12.24
CA ASP A 257 19.99 -16.44 -13.25
C ASP A 257 20.45 -17.78 -12.64
N GLY A 258 20.27 -18.87 -13.39
CA GLY A 258 20.56 -20.22 -12.94
C GLY A 258 22.04 -20.52 -12.73
N ALA A 259 22.92 -19.66 -13.26
CA ALA A 259 24.36 -19.71 -13.04
C ALA A 259 24.81 -18.74 -11.94
N SER A 260 24.64 -17.43 -12.14
CA SER A 260 25.07 -16.40 -11.19
C SER A 260 24.00 -15.31 -11.08
N SER A 261 23.25 -15.33 -9.99
CA SER A 261 22.21 -14.32 -9.76
C SER A 261 22.81 -12.92 -9.59
N PHE A 262 22.13 -11.91 -10.14
CA PHE A 262 22.53 -10.52 -10.01
C PHE A 262 21.67 -9.85 -8.95
N ALA A 263 22.26 -9.52 -7.80
CA ALA A 263 21.57 -8.89 -6.69
C ALA A 263 22.20 -7.55 -6.35
N GLY A 264 21.43 -6.59 -5.84
CA GLY A 264 21.99 -5.35 -5.34
C GLY A 264 21.08 -4.59 -4.40
N THR A 265 21.68 -3.65 -3.68
CA THR A 265 20.99 -2.75 -2.77
C THR A 265 21.51 -1.35 -2.96
N GLY A 266 20.60 -0.38 -2.93
CA GLY A 266 20.94 1.01 -3.11
C GLY A 266 19.76 1.93 -2.94
N VAL A 267 19.76 2.99 -3.72
CA VAL A 267 18.79 4.08 -3.60
C VAL A 267 18.23 4.45 -4.96
N SER A 268 16.99 4.87 -4.98
CA SER A 268 16.34 5.51 -6.12
C SER A 268 15.78 6.87 -5.72
N LEU A 269 15.74 7.76 -6.70
CA LEU A 269 15.09 9.06 -6.57
C LEU A 269 14.15 9.24 -7.75
N GLY A 270 12.86 9.33 -7.45
CA GLY A 270 11.81 9.57 -8.42
C GLY A 270 11.15 10.93 -8.26
N ALA A 271 10.74 11.51 -9.38
CA ALA A 271 9.85 12.65 -9.46
C ALA A 271 8.68 12.32 -10.39
N GLY A 272 7.48 12.76 -10.03
CA GLY A 272 6.27 12.37 -10.73
C GLY A 272 5.14 13.38 -10.61
N TYR A 273 4.04 13.01 -11.25
CA TYR A 273 2.80 13.79 -11.28
C TYR A 273 1.63 12.91 -10.83
N SER A 274 0.83 13.45 -9.92
CA SER A 274 -0.44 12.92 -9.40
C SER A 274 -1.58 13.56 -10.19
N PHE A 275 -2.31 12.74 -10.95
CA PHE A 275 -3.43 13.15 -11.82
C PHE A 275 -4.76 13.14 -11.08
#